data_AF-A0A7J4GT06-F1
#
_entry.id   AF-A0A7J4GT06-F1
#
_cell.length_a   1.000
_cell.length_b   1.000
_cell.length_c   1.000
_cell.angle_alpha   90.00
_cell.angle_beta   90.00
_cell.angle_gamma   90.00
#
_symmetry.space_group_name_H-M   'P 1'
#
loop_
_entity.id
_entity.type
_entity.pdbx_description
1 polymer ?
#
loop_
_entity_poly.entity_id
_entity_poly.type
_entity_poly.pdbx_seq_one_letter_code
_entity_poly.pdbx_strand_id
1 'polypeptide(L)'
;MAVELFGFTIGRTQKEKEQQDRVSFTLPESEDGAIDVAGTPGGAYATYLDMEGSAKNEAELILRYRTMSLFPEAEIAIDDIVNDAVVADREQPPVSLNLSNVNISPDIKTKIGENFREILSLLKFNETGFDIFRKWYIDGRLYYHIVIDQENPKKGILELRPIDALKIRKVRQILPPKDPSEPTLMPRVEEYFAFNEAGMDGKQGGQVLRVASDSVAYCHSGLLNEDKRMVLSYLHKAIKPINQLRMIEDSVVIYRISRAPERRIFYIDVGNLPKQKAEQYLKDIMTRYKNKLVYDANTGEVRDDRKHQSMLEDYWLPRREGGRGTEITTLPGGENLGELADVEYFQKKLYKSLNVPVSRLESESGFVLGRAQEISRDEVKFTRFIERLRNRFNHLFNSCLEKQLILKGVLTLNDWRAISPNLFYEWQSDSHFAELKEAEMLNERLATLQNMNYADEIVGTFYSKEFIRKRILKQTNEEVQLIDRQIEAEAEAAPPEEEEESFVPKQDKFMKEDIKLKKEMNDIMKSVLSES
;
A
#
# COMPACT_ATOMS: atom_id res chain seq x y z
N MET A 1 17.65 -11.86 40.96
CA MET A 1 16.49 -12.65 40.51
C MET A 1 16.19 -12.26 39.08
N ALA A 2 16.29 -13.19 38.14
CA ALA A 2 15.89 -12.94 36.76
C ALA A 2 14.36 -12.82 36.76
N VAL A 3 13.83 -11.61 36.62
CA VAL A 3 12.39 -11.42 36.41
C VAL A 3 12.08 -12.07 35.07
N GLU A 4 11.31 -13.15 35.08
CA GLU A 4 10.89 -13.84 33.87
C GLU A 4 9.97 -12.89 33.08
N LEU A 5 10.43 -12.48 31.89
CA LEU A 5 9.58 -11.78 30.93
C LEU A 5 8.44 -12.72 30.56
N PHE A 6 7.22 -12.21 30.45
CA PHE A 6 6.09 -13.01 30.03
C PHE A 6 6.29 -13.47 28.59
N GLY A 7 6.11 -14.76 28.33
CA GLY A 7 6.32 -15.39 27.03
C GLY A 7 7.63 -16.17 26.94
N PHE A 8 8.05 -16.48 25.72
CA PHE A 8 9.25 -17.23 25.42
C PHE A 8 10.32 -16.36 24.76
N THR A 9 11.59 -16.70 24.99
CA THR A 9 12.73 -16.10 24.29
C THR A 9 13.51 -17.20 23.58
N ILE A 10 13.79 -17.03 22.29
CA ILE A 10 14.57 -17.97 21.50
C ILE A 10 16.04 -17.51 21.52
N GLY A 11 16.94 -18.42 21.94
CA GLY A 11 18.39 -18.22 21.80
C GLY A 11 18.99 -17.09 22.66
N ARG A 12 18.46 -16.86 23.87
CA ARG A 12 18.91 -15.81 24.80
C ARG A 12 20.44 -15.75 24.96
N THR A 13 21.09 -16.90 25.14
CA THR A 13 22.55 -17.01 25.27
C THR A 13 23.34 -16.73 24.00
N GLN A 14 22.76 -16.95 22.81
CA GLN A 14 23.42 -16.66 21.52
C GLN A 14 23.34 -15.17 21.21
N LYS A 15 22.16 -14.55 21.37
CA LYS A 15 21.96 -13.10 21.16
C LYS A 15 22.84 -12.27 22.10
N GLU A 16 22.98 -12.69 23.35
CA GLU A 16 23.85 -12.02 24.34
C GLU A 16 25.34 -12.11 23.98
N LYS A 17 25.81 -13.24 23.43
CA LYS A 17 27.21 -13.39 22.97
C LYS A 17 27.52 -12.54 21.74
N GLU A 18 26.61 -12.52 20.76
CA GLU A 18 26.78 -11.70 19.54
C GLU A 18 26.80 -10.20 19.81
N GLN A 19 26.05 -9.72 20.81
CA GLN A 19 26.11 -8.32 21.25
C GLN A 19 27.43 -7.98 21.94
N GLN A 20 28.07 -8.94 22.60
CA GLN A 20 29.39 -8.75 23.22
C GLN A 20 30.53 -8.76 22.18
N ASP A 21 30.41 -9.56 21.12
CA ASP A 21 31.45 -9.70 20.09
C ASP A 21 31.51 -8.51 19.12
N ARG A 22 30.42 -7.74 18.96
CA ARG A 22 30.36 -6.56 18.09
C ARG A 22 30.83 -5.31 18.83
N VAL A 23 32.15 -5.09 18.87
CA VAL A 23 32.73 -3.85 19.42
C VAL A 23 32.49 -2.69 18.45
N SER A 24 31.70 -1.69 18.86
CA SER A 24 31.44 -0.45 18.12
C SER A 24 31.47 0.74 19.08
N PHE A 25 31.79 1.93 18.58
CA PHE A 25 31.75 3.16 19.38
C PHE A 25 30.34 3.77 19.47
N THR A 26 29.41 3.32 18.61
CA THR A 26 28.01 3.75 18.61
C THR A 26 27.09 2.60 19.00
N LEU A 27 26.02 2.93 19.71
CA LEU A 27 24.89 2.01 19.88
C LEU A 27 24.17 1.84 18.54
N PRO A 28 23.63 0.64 18.24
CA PRO A 28 22.80 0.47 17.05
C PRO A 28 21.60 1.41 17.16
N GLU A 29 21.32 2.22 16.13
CA GLU A 29 20.12 3.06 16.10
C GLU A 29 18.87 2.17 16.05
N SER A 30 17.80 2.59 16.73
CA SER A 30 16.50 1.93 16.55
C SER A 30 15.87 2.43 15.25
N GLU A 31 15.75 1.55 14.26
CA GLU A 31 14.99 1.84 13.02
C GLU A 31 13.47 1.76 13.22
N ASP A 32 13.04 1.43 14.44
CA ASP A 32 11.68 1.00 14.77
C ASP A 32 10.96 1.96 15.74
N GLY A 33 11.57 3.13 15.99
CA GLY A 33 11.01 4.12 16.91
C GLY A 33 10.84 3.63 18.36
N ALA A 34 11.61 2.63 18.78
CA ALA A 34 11.61 2.19 20.18
C ALA A 34 12.25 3.28 21.05
N ILE A 35 11.64 3.59 22.19
CA ILE A 35 12.24 4.50 23.17
C ILE A 35 13.40 3.77 23.87
N ASP A 36 14.56 4.42 23.83
CA ASP A 36 15.71 4.05 24.63
C ASP A 36 15.53 4.53 26.08
N VAL A 37 15.40 3.58 27.00
CA VAL A 37 15.31 3.82 28.45
C VAL A 37 16.61 3.38 29.10
N ALA A 38 17.29 4.28 29.80
CA ALA A 38 18.46 3.94 30.59
C ALA A 38 18.05 3.10 31.81
N GLY A 39 18.56 1.87 31.91
CA GLY A 39 18.29 0.97 33.03
C GLY A 39 19.38 1.02 34.09
N THR A 40 19.02 1.12 35.37
CA THR A 40 19.93 0.87 36.49
C THR A 40 19.81 -0.60 36.95
N PRO A 41 20.93 -1.33 37.17
CA PRO A 41 20.86 -2.71 37.66
C PRO A 41 20.29 -2.74 39.09
N GLY A 42 19.12 -3.36 39.28
CA GLY A 42 18.56 -3.67 40.61
C GLY A 42 17.98 -2.48 41.41
N GLY A 43 17.89 -1.27 40.84
CA GLY A 43 17.25 -0.12 41.49
C GLY A 43 15.73 -0.14 41.32
N ALA A 44 15.00 0.26 42.37
CA ALA A 44 13.54 0.36 42.40
C ALA A 44 13.00 0.99 41.11
N TYR A 45 12.23 0.20 40.35
CA TYR A 45 11.65 0.47 39.03
C TYR A 45 10.57 1.58 39.03
N ALA A 46 10.64 2.54 39.95
CA ALA A 46 9.65 3.59 40.20
C ALA A 46 9.87 4.88 39.39
N THR A 47 10.92 4.96 38.57
CA THR A 47 11.16 6.13 37.72
C THR A 47 10.37 6.03 36.40
N TYR A 48 9.04 6.04 36.52
CA TYR A 48 8.07 6.25 35.43
C TYR A 48 8.10 7.69 34.89
N LEU A 49 9.26 8.38 34.90
CA LEU A 49 9.27 9.84 34.88
C LEU A 49 9.20 10.50 33.49
N ASP A 50 9.12 9.74 32.39
CA ASP A 50 8.82 10.35 31.06
C ASP A 50 8.26 9.38 29.99
N MET A 51 7.73 8.21 30.36
CA MET A 51 7.01 7.38 29.39
C MET A 51 5.60 7.92 29.11
N GLU A 52 5.03 8.71 30.03
CA GLU A 52 3.64 9.14 29.99
C GLU A 52 3.37 10.23 28.93
N GLY A 53 4.27 11.20 28.76
CA GLY A 53 4.09 12.28 27.77
C GLY A 53 4.17 11.78 26.33
N SER A 54 5.12 10.89 26.03
CA SER A 54 5.26 10.30 24.70
C SER A 54 4.17 9.26 24.40
N ALA A 55 3.73 8.47 25.39
CA ALA A 55 2.67 7.48 25.19
C ALA A 55 1.30 8.13 24.89
N LYS A 56 0.99 9.26 25.54
CA LYS A 56 -0.22 10.05 25.27
C LYS A 56 -0.26 10.53 23.82
N ASN A 57 0.87 11.02 23.30
CA ASN A 57 0.95 11.54 21.94
C ASN A 57 0.76 10.42 20.87
N GLU A 58 1.33 9.23 21.08
CA GLU A 58 1.13 8.11 20.16
C GLU A 58 -0.32 7.59 20.15
N ALA A 59 -0.93 7.45 21.33
CA ALA A 59 -2.31 6.98 21.45
C ALA A 59 -3.30 7.97 20.81
N GLU A 60 -3.10 9.27 21.03
CA GLU A 60 -3.91 10.33 20.41
C GLU A 60 -3.76 10.34 18.89
N LEU A 61 -2.55 10.14 18.36
CA LEU A 61 -2.32 10.04 16.91
C LEU A 61 -3.06 8.86 16.29
N ILE A 62 -3.02 7.68 16.91
CA ILE A 62 -3.74 6.50 16.42
C ILE A 62 -5.26 6.74 16.41
N LEU A 63 -5.81 7.33 17.48
CA LEU A 63 -7.23 7.70 17.52
C LEU A 63 -7.59 8.72 16.44
N ARG A 64 -6.69 9.67 16.16
CA ARG A 64 -6.87 10.63 15.07
C ARG A 64 -6.89 9.95 13.70
N TYR A 65 -6.00 8.98 13.45
CA TYR A 65 -6.01 8.21 12.20
C TYR A 65 -7.30 7.41 12.02
N ARG A 66 -7.79 6.76 13.08
CA ARG A 66 -9.07 6.03 13.07
C ARG A 66 -10.25 6.95 12.81
N THR A 67 -10.24 8.15 13.39
CA THR A 67 -11.27 9.16 13.12
C THR A 67 -11.22 9.62 11.65
N MET A 68 -10.02 9.77 11.10
CA MET A 68 -9.85 10.14 9.70
C MET A 68 -10.32 9.06 8.72
N SER A 69 -10.17 7.78 9.05
CA SER A 69 -10.65 6.69 8.19
C SER A 69 -12.17 6.57 8.14
N LEU A 70 -12.91 7.30 9.00
CA LEU A 70 -14.38 7.35 8.95
C LEU A 70 -14.91 8.39 7.97
N PHE A 71 -14.06 9.27 7.44
CA PHE A 71 -14.50 10.24 6.44
C PHE A 71 -14.64 9.55 5.06
N PRO A 72 -15.75 9.78 4.33
CA PRO A 72 -16.01 9.07 3.07
C PRO A 72 -14.89 9.20 2.03
N GLU A 73 -14.32 10.40 1.87
CA GLU A 73 -13.26 10.66 0.88
C GLU A 73 -11.96 9.95 1.24
N ALA A 74 -11.69 9.81 2.53
CA ALA A 74 -10.54 9.08 3.04
C ALA A 74 -10.77 7.56 2.98
N GLU A 75 -11.99 7.10 3.27
CA GLU A 75 -12.38 5.70 3.21
C GLU A 75 -12.24 5.14 1.79
N ILE A 76 -12.78 5.83 0.78
CA ILE A 76 -12.66 5.42 -0.63
C ILE A 76 -11.19 5.29 -1.02
N ALA A 77 -10.36 6.29 -0.69
CA ALA A 77 -8.95 6.27 -1.00
C ALA A 77 -8.17 5.16 -0.26
N ILE A 78 -8.57 4.83 0.98
CA ILE A 78 -7.98 3.72 1.73
C ILE A 78 -8.40 2.39 1.10
N ASP A 79 -9.67 2.22 0.75
CA ASP A 79 -10.19 0.99 0.17
C ASP A 79 -9.58 0.70 -1.19
N ASP A 80 -9.38 1.70 -2.04
CA ASP A 80 -8.66 1.56 -3.31
C ASP A 80 -7.22 1.04 -3.10
N ILE A 81 -6.53 1.53 -2.06
CA ILE A 81 -5.17 1.08 -1.72
C ILE A 81 -5.18 -0.36 -1.21
N VAL A 82 -6.12 -0.70 -0.33
CA VAL A 82 -6.20 -2.02 0.31
C VAL A 82 -6.63 -3.08 -0.71
N ASN A 83 -7.61 -2.78 -1.58
CA ASN A 83 -8.07 -3.68 -2.63
C ASN A 83 -6.95 -4.05 -3.60
N ASP A 84 -6.14 -3.07 -4.03
CA ASP A 84 -5.00 -3.35 -4.90
C ASP A 84 -3.84 -4.02 -4.15
N ALA A 85 -3.70 -3.76 -2.84
CA ALA A 85 -2.68 -4.40 -2.03
C ALA A 85 -2.98 -5.87 -1.76
N VAL A 86 -4.22 -6.23 -1.45
CA VAL A 86 -4.64 -7.58 -1.09
C VAL A 86 -5.80 -8.02 -1.99
N VAL A 87 -5.46 -8.75 -3.05
CA VAL A 87 -6.45 -9.37 -3.93
C VAL A 87 -6.74 -10.77 -3.38
N ALA A 88 -7.96 -10.96 -2.87
CA ALA A 88 -8.44 -12.26 -2.43
C ALA A 88 -9.27 -12.90 -3.55
N ASP A 89 -8.71 -13.94 -4.18
CA ASP A 89 -9.46 -14.78 -5.10
C ASP A 89 -10.06 -16.00 -4.38
N ARG A 90 -11.07 -16.62 -4.97
CA ARG A 90 -11.74 -17.81 -4.40
C ARG A 90 -10.90 -19.07 -4.53
N GLU A 91 -10.08 -19.17 -5.57
CA GLU A 91 -9.34 -20.39 -5.89
C GLU A 91 -7.90 -20.37 -5.39
N GLN A 92 -7.24 -19.21 -5.46
CA GLN A 92 -5.83 -19.07 -5.09
C GLN A 92 -5.65 -18.26 -3.80
N PRO A 93 -4.71 -18.66 -2.92
CA PRO A 93 -4.36 -17.85 -1.76
C PRO A 93 -3.77 -16.51 -2.22
N PRO A 94 -4.04 -15.41 -1.49
CA PRO A 94 -3.61 -14.05 -1.86
C PRO A 94 -2.09 -13.87 -1.84
N VAL A 95 -1.37 -14.72 -1.09
CA VAL A 95 0.10 -14.68 -0.97
C VAL A 95 0.67 -16.08 -1.07
N SER A 96 1.69 -16.24 -1.89
CA SER A 96 2.51 -17.44 -2.00
C SER A 96 3.97 -17.12 -1.71
N LEU A 97 4.76 -18.16 -1.46
CA LEU A 97 6.17 -18.04 -1.13
C LEU A 97 7.03 -18.53 -2.30
N ASN A 98 7.88 -17.65 -2.82
CA ASN A 98 8.86 -18.02 -3.83
C ASN A 98 10.20 -18.39 -3.19
N LEU A 99 10.59 -19.65 -3.36
CA LEU A 99 11.82 -20.25 -2.82
C LEU A 99 12.84 -20.60 -3.93
N SER A 100 12.71 -20.03 -5.12
CA SER A 100 13.56 -20.35 -6.28
C SER A 100 15.02 -19.94 -6.03
N ASN A 101 15.22 -18.76 -5.43
CA ASN A 101 16.54 -18.17 -5.18
C ASN A 101 17.26 -18.77 -3.95
N VAL A 102 16.58 -19.63 -3.20
CA VAL A 102 17.09 -20.18 -1.95
C VAL A 102 17.79 -21.52 -2.22
N ASN A 103 19.08 -21.62 -1.92
CA ASN A 103 19.89 -22.83 -2.17
C ASN A 103 19.76 -23.84 -1.01
N ILE A 104 18.61 -24.51 -0.90
CA ILE A 104 18.32 -25.53 0.11
C ILE A 104 17.74 -26.78 -0.56
N SER A 105 17.90 -27.94 0.09
CA SER A 105 17.21 -29.19 -0.24
C SER A 105 15.71 -29.00 -0.53
N PRO A 106 15.16 -29.67 -1.56
CA PRO A 106 13.74 -29.55 -1.94
C PRO A 106 12.79 -29.97 -0.81
N ASP A 107 13.16 -30.93 0.04
CA ASP A 107 12.34 -31.36 1.19
C ASP A 107 12.16 -30.26 2.25
N ILE A 108 13.18 -29.41 2.44
CA ILE A 108 13.06 -28.28 3.36
C ILE A 108 12.22 -27.18 2.70
N LYS A 109 12.33 -26.99 1.37
CA LYS A 109 11.49 -26.02 0.65
C LYS A 109 10.01 -26.37 0.76
N THR A 110 9.63 -27.64 0.61
CA THR A 110 8.24 -28.09 0.78
C THR A 110 7.75 -27.86 2.21
N LYS A 111 8.57 -28.20 3.22
CA LYS A 111 8.26 -27.93 4.63
C LYS A 111 8.09 -26.44 4.93
N ILE A 112 8.90 -25.56 4.36
CA ILE A 112 8.74 -24.11 4.51
C ILE A 112 7.41 -23.67 3.90
N GLY A 113 7.08 -24.15 2.70
CA GLY A 113 5.81 -23.85 2.03
C GLY A 113 4.58 -24.32 2.84
N GLU A 114 4.63 -25.51 3.42
CA GLU A 114 3.56 -26.03 4.29
C GLU A 114 3.38 -25.19 5.55
N ASN A 115 4.47 -24.85 6.24
CA ASN A 115 4.42 -23.99 7.43
C ASN A 115 3.91 -22.59 7.11
N PHE A 116 4.22 -22.06 5.92
CA PHE A 116 3.66 -20.78 5.50
C PHE A 116 2.14 -20.85 5.29
N ARG A 117 1.62 -21.92 4.67
CA ARG A 117 0.16 -22.13 4.54
C ARG A 117 -0.53 -22.26 5.90
N GLU A 118 0.10 -22.95 6.85
CA GLU A 118 -0.42 -23.02 8.23
C GLU A 118 -0.50 -21.63 8.86
N ILE A 119 0.53 -20.78 8.71
CA ILE A 119 0.51 -19.40 9.23
C ILE A 119 -0.60 -18.57 8.59
N LEU A 120 -0.81 -18.68 7.27
CA LEU A 120 -1.92 -18.01 6.59
C LEU A 120 -3.28 -18.49 7.12
N SER A 121 -3.41 -19.77 7.44
CA SER A 121 -4.61 -20.34 8.07
C SER A 121 -4.81 -19.83 9.50
N LEU A 122 -3.74 -19.74 10.31
CA LEU A 122 -3.78 -19.19 11.68
C LEU A 122 -4.19 -17.71 11.70
N LEU A 123 -3.72 -16.93 10.73
CA LEU A 123 -4.12 -15.53 10.55
C LEU A 123 -5.50 -15.39 9.89
N LYS A 124 -6.10 -16.49 9.40
CA LYS A 124 -7.29 -16.49 8.53
C LYS A 124 -7.17 -15.48 7.39
N PHE A 125 -5.97 -15.39 6.82
CA PHE A 125 -5.61 -14.30 5.90
C PHE A 125 -6.42 -14.33 4.60
N ASN A 126 -6.94 -15.49 4.19
CA ASN A 126 -7.83 -15.60 3.03
C ASN A 126 -9.19 -14.87 3.24
N GLU A 127 -9.70 -14.82 4.47
CA GLU A 127 -10.98 -14.21 4.80
C GLU A 127 -10.80 -12.77 5.31
N THR A 128 -9.89 -12.59 6.28
CA THR A 128 -9.70 -11.31 6.98
C THR A 128 -8.46 -10.55 6.51
N GLY A 129 -7.82 -10.97 5.42
CA GLY A 129 -6.59 -10.34 4.92
C GLY A 129 -6.77 -8.85 4.60
N PHE A 130 -7.91 -8.50 4.01
CA PHE A 130 -8.31 -7.12 3.73
C PHE A 130 -8.34 -6.28 5.03
N ASP A 131 -9.06 -6.75 6.06
CA ASP A 131 -9.21 -6.04 7.33
C ASP A 131 -7.89 -5.89 8.08
N ILE A 132 -7.06 -6.93 8.07
CA ILE A 132 -5.74 -6.93 8.71
C ILE A 132 -4.84 -5.88 8.06
N PHE A 133 -4.81 -5.85 6.72
CA PHE A 133 -4.02 -4.89 5.98
C PHE A 133 -4.57 -3.46 6.14
N ARG A 134 -5.89 -3.27 6.10
CA ARG A 134 -6.57 -1.98 6.36
C ARG A 134 -6.21 -1.46 7.76
N LYS A 135 -6.27 -2.31 8.78
CA LYS A 135 -5.88 -1.93 10.15
C LYS A 135 -4.41 -1.52 10.24
N TRP A 136 -3.50 -2.28 9.62
CA TRP A 136 -2.07 -1.93 9.57
C TRP A 136 -1.82 -0.61 8.84
N TYR A 137 -2.52 -0.36 7.73
CA TYR A 137 -2.38 0.87 6.97
C TYR A 137 -2.87 2.10 7.75
N ILE A 138 -4.01 1.98 8.45
CA ILE A 138 -4.59 3.05 9.27
C ILE A 138 -3.75 3.31 10.53
N ASP A 139 -3.49 2.30 11.34
CA ASP A 139 -2.78 2.45 12.61
C ASP A 139 -1.25 2.65 12.38
N GLY A 140 -0.73 2.30 11.20
CA GLY A 140 0.68 2.34 10.84
C GLY A 140 1.54 1.25 11.48
N ARG A 141 0.94 0.41 12.32
CA ARG A 141 1.59 -0.63 13.11
C ARG A 141 0.61 -1.74 13.44
N LEU A 142 1.13 -2.95 13.63
CA LEU A 142 0.34 -4.14 13.88
C LEU A 142 1.09 -5.07 14.83
N TYR A 143 0.35 -5.65 15.78
CA TYR A 143 0.90 -6.51 16.82
C TYR A 143 0.06 -7.79 16.92
N TYR A 144 0.73 -8.95 16.92
CA TYR A 144 0.12 -10.24 17.22
C TYR A 144 0.86 -10.92 18.35
N HIS A 145 0.12 -11.39 19.35
CA HIS A 145 0.64 -12.28 20.36
C HIS A 145 0.80 -13.68 19.76
N ILE A 146 1.99 -14.26 19.89
CA ILE A 146 2.27 -15.63 19.47
C ILE A 146 2.05 -16.56 20.65
N VAL A 147 0.97 -17.33 20.62
CA VAL A 147 0.66 -18.31 21.68
C VAL A 147 1.28 -19.65 21.33
N ILE A 148 2.08 -20.18 22.26
CA ILE A 148 2.73 -21.49 22.14
C ILE A 148 2.36 -22.38 23.32
N ASP A 149 2.39 -23.69 23.08
CA ASP A 149 2.34 -24.70 24.15
C ASP A 149 3.73 -24.79 24.81
N GLN A 150 3.86 -24.37 26.06
CA GLN A 150 5.14 -24.42 26.78
C GLN A 150 5.58 -25.85 27.09
N GLU A 151 4.64 -26.79 27.20
CA GLU A 151 4.96 -28.20 27.48
C GLU A 151 5.46 -28.90 26.22
N ASN A 152 4.93 -28.53 25.05
CA ASN A 152 5.30 -29.11 23.76
C ASN A 152 5.61 -28.06 22.69
N PRO A 153 6.77 -27.39 22.75
CA PRO A 153 7.12 -26.31 21.81
C PRO A 153 7.22 -26.78 20.35
N LYS A 154 7.41 -28.09 20.11
CA LYS A 154 7.48 -28.68 18.77
C LYS A 154 6.16 -28.64 17.99
N LYS A 155 5.02 -28.44 18.66
CA LYS A 155 3.73 -28.25 17.97
C LYS A 155 3.70 -26.95 17.15
N GLY A 156 4.61 -26.01 17.43
CA GLY A 156 4.65 -24.70 16.80
C GLY A 156 3.66 -23.73 17.44
N ILE A 157 3.27 -22.72 16.66
CA ILE A 157 2.31 -21.69 17.04
C ILE A 157 0.90 -22.30 17.03
N LEU A 158 0.18 -22.12 18.13
CA LEU A 158 -1.22 -22.56 18.26
C LEU A 158 -2.19 -21.51 17.74
N GLU A 159 -2.00 -20.27 18.17
CA GLU A 159 -2.83 -19.14 17.75
C GLU A 159 -2.03 -17.85 17.67
N LEU A 160 -2.43 -16.98 16.73
CA LEU A 160 -1.94 -15.62 16.59
C LEU A 160 -3.06 -14.67 17.01
N ARG A 161 -2.95 -14.07 18.19
CA ARG A 161 -3.98 -13.19 18.73
C ARG A 161 -3.67 -11.73 18.42
N PRO A 162 -4.55 -10.99 17.73
CA PRO A 162 -4.30 -9.58 17.45
C PRO A 162 -4.33 -8.77 18.75
N ILE A 163 -3.34 -7.90 18.93
CA ILE A 163 -3.29 -6.93 20.03
C ILE A 163 -3.64 -5.55 19.45
N ASP A 164 -4.39 -4.75 20.20
CA ASP A 164 -4.62 -3.35 19.82
C ASP A 164 -3.34 -2.52 20.00
N ALA A 165 -3.00 -1.72 18.97
CA ALA A 165 -1.83 -0.85 18.97
C ALA A 165 -1.84 0.19 20.11
N LEU A 166 -3.02 0.51 20.67
CA LEU A 166 -3.17 1.40 21.83
C LEU A 166 -2.69 0.79 23.15
N LYS A 167 -2.57 -0.54 23.21
CA LYS A 167 -2.34 -1.31 24.45
C LYS A 167 -0.91 -1.81 24.60
N ILE A 168 -0.09 -1.72 23.55
CA ILE A 168 1.25 -2.30 23.52
C ILE A 168 2.26 -1.31 22.97
N ARG A 169 3.48 -1.32 23.53
CA ARG A 169 4.58 -0.50 23.06
C ARG A 169 5.90 -1.26 23.13
N LYS A 170 6.76 -1.06 22.13
CA LYS A 170 8.13 -1.57 22.16
C LYS A 170 9.02 -0.63 22.98
N VAL A 171 9.77 -1.19 23.91
CA VAL A 171 10.72 -0.45 24.76
C VAL A 171 12.08 -1.09 24.63
N ARG A 172 13.10 -0.26 24.47
CA ARG A 172 14.49 -0.67 24.43
C ARG A 172 15.18 -0.20 25.70
N GLN A 173 15.64 -1.13 26.52
CA GLN A 173 16.35 -0.83 27.76
C GLN A 173 17.85 -0.97 27.55
N ILE A 174 18.58 0.11 27.82
CA ILE A 174 20.04 0.14 27.76
C ILE A 174 20.56 -0.08 29.17
N LEU A 175 21.13 -1.25 29.42
CA LEU A 175 21.76 -1.62 30.68
C LEU A 175 23.26 -1.28 30.64
N PRO A 176 23.83 -0.73 31.72
CA PRO A 176 25.28 -0.52 31.78
C PRO A 176 26.04 -1.85 31.66
N PRO A 177 27.29 -1.83 31.19
CA PRO A 177 28.13 -3.02 31.13
C PRO A 177 28.31 -3.64 32.52
N LYS A 178 28.54 -4.96 32.57
CA LYS A 178 28.71 -5.72 33.82
C LYS A 178 29.85 -5.17 34.69
N ASP A 179 30.90 -4.64 34.06
CA ASP A 179 32.02 -3.96 34.72
C ASP A 179 32.10 -2.50 34.25
N PRO A 180 31.70 -1.52 35.09
CA PRO A 180 31.69 -0.09 34.74
C PRO A 180 33.08 0.53 34.55
N SER A 181 34.16 -0.22 34.85
CA SER A 181 35.54 0.28 34.86
C SER A 181 36.29 0.07 33.55
N GLU A 182 35.77 -0.77 32.64
CA GLU A 182 36.37 -0.98 31.31
C GLU A 182 35.62 -0.14 30.27
N PRO A 183 36.27 0.90 29.69
CA PRO A 183 35.64 1.79 28.71
C PRO A 183 35.37 1.11 27.36
N THR A 184 35.84 -0.12 27.15
CA THR A 184 35.69 -0.91 25.92
C THR A 184 34.44 -1.80 25.92
N LEU A 185 33.77 -1.99 27.07
CA LEU A 185 32.56 -2.80 27.15
C LEU A 185 31.32 -1.97 26.78
N MET A 186 30.65 -2.37 25.70
CA MET A 186 29.41 -1.74 25.26
C MET A 186 28.27 -2.01 26.26
N PRO A 187 27.33 -1.05 26.44
CA PRO A 187 26.15 -1.28 27.24
C PRO A 187 25.24 -2.32 26.56
N ARG A 188 24.63 -3.18 27.37
CA ARG A 188 23.77 -4.27 26.90
C ARG A 188 22.39 -3.72 26.57
N VAL A 189 21.89 -4.04 25.38
CA VAL A 189 20.59 -3.60 24.91
C VAL A 189 19.60 -4.74 25.02
N GLU A 190 18.56 -4.57 25.84
CA GLU A 190 17.43 -5.50 25.95
C GLU A 190 16.17 -4.87 25.36
N GLU A 191 15.51 -5.57 24.44
CA GLU A 191 14.23 -5.15 23.86
C GLU A 191 13.08 -5.97 24.45
N TYR A 192 12.03 -5.30 24.91
CA TYR A 192 10.80 -5.94 25.38
C TYR A 192 9.56 -5.13 24.98
N PHE A 193 8.40 -5.77 24.99
CA PHE A 193 7.12 -5.08 24.80
C PHE A 193 6.48 -4.79 26.16
N ALA A 194 6.02 -3.57 26.36
CA ALA A 194 5.19 -3.17 27.50
C ALA A 194 3.72 -3.25 27.08
N PHE A 195 2.94 -4.08 27.76
CA PHE A 195 1.51 -4.27 27.51
C PHE A 195 0.69 -3.78 28.70
N ASN A 196 -0.38 -3.02 28.44
CA ASN A 196 -1.36 -2.62 29.44
C ASN A 196 -2.78 -2.82 28.88
N GLU A 197 -3.60 -3.63 29.57
CA GLU A 197 -4.96 -3.96 29.14
C GLU A 197 -5.89 -2.73 29.10
N ALA A 198 -5.69 -1.80 30.04
CA ALA A 198 -6.45 -0.55 30.17
C ALA A 198 -5.99 0.57 29.21
N GLY A 199 -4.94 0.30 28.41
CA GLY A 199 -4.36 1.25 27.46
C GLY A 199 -3.16 2.03 28.00
N MET A 200 -2.32 2.52 27.09
CA MET A 200 -1.06 3.21 27.44
C MET A 200 -1.23 4.72 27.71
N ASP A 201 -2.46 5.24 27.69
CA ASP A 201 -2.81 6.67 27.87
C ASP A 201 -2.72 7.13 29.35
N GLY A 202 -2.47 6.22 30.29
CA GLY A 202 -2.29 6.52 31.72
C GLY A 202 -3.57 6.93 32.46
N LYS A 203 -4.71 7.11 31.77
CA LYS A 203 -6.01 7.51 32.36
C LYS A 203 -6.66 6.44 33.23
N GLN A 204 -6.41 5.17 32.92
CA GLN A 204 -6.91 4.03 33.69
C GLN A 204 -5.70 3.29 34.24
N GLY A 205 -5.44 3.43 35.54
CA GLY A 205 -4.31 2.80 36.22
C GLY A 205 -4.33 1.29 36.06
N GLY A 206 -3.50 0.76 35.16
CA GLY A 206 -3.34 -0.66 34.87
C GLY A 206 -1.90 -1.10 35.05
N GLN A 207 -1.70 -2.34 35.49
CA GLN A 207 -0.36 -2.92 35.66
C GLN A 207 0.27 -3.17 34.29
N VAL A 208 1.45 -2.59 34.06
CA VAL A 208 2.21 -2.81 32.81
C VAL A 208 2.90 -4.17 32.86
N LEU A 209 2.49 -5.09 31.99
CA LEU A 209 3.11 -6.40 31.78
C LEU A 209 4.27 -6.28 30.81
N ARG A 210 5.44 -6.86 31.14
CA ARG A 210 6.58 -6.95 30.22
C ARG A 210 6.52 -8.29 29.48
N VAL A 211 6.47 -8.21 28.15
CA VAL A 211 6.39 -9.34 27.23
C VAL A 211 7.71 -9.46 26.47
N ALA A 212 8.20 -10.68 26.30
CA ALA A 212 9.40 -10.96 25.52
C ALA A 212 9.21 -10.57 24.04
N SER A 213 10.26 -10.04 23.40
CA SER A 213 10.22 -9.62 22.00
C SER A 213 9.93 -10.77 21.02
N ASP A 214 10.36 -11.99 21.33
CA ASP A 214 10.12 -13.17 20.50
C ASP A 214 8.66 -13.68 20.59
N SER A 215 7.87 -13.23 21.58
CA SER A 215 6.46 -13.65 21.78
C SER A 215 5.46 -12.75 21.06
N VAL A 216 5.92 -11.72 20.37
CA VAL A 216 5.07 -10.77 19.64
C VAL A 216 5.56 -10.65 18.20
N ALA A 217 4.71 -10.97 17.24
CA ALA A 217 4.95 -10.61 15.85
C ALA A 217 4.54 -9.15 15.65
N TYR A 218 5.45 -8.35 15.13
CA TYR A 218 5.28 -6.91 15.01
C TYR A 218 5.67 -6.44 13.62
N CYS A 219 4.87 -5.53 13.07
CA CYS A 219 5.09 -4.89 11.77
C CYS A 219 4.72 -3.41 11.85
N HIS A 220 5.48 -2.56 11.18
CA HIS A 220 5.26 -1.11 11.13
C HIS A 220 5.44 -0.54 9.73
N SER A 221 4.92 0.67 9.52
CA SER A 221 4.96 1.41 8.24
C SER A 221 6.37 1.82 7.80
N GLY A 222 7.34 1.83 8.71
CA GLY A 222 8.69 2.39 8.48
C GLY A 222 8.74 3.91 8.36
N LEU A 223 7.64 4.62 8.63
CA LEU A 223 7.62 6.08 8.69
C LEU A 223 7.90 6.51 10.12
N LEU A 224 8.94 7.32 10.31
CA LEU A 224 9.31 7.86 11.61
C LEU A 224 9.07 9.36 11.65
N ASN A 225 8.83 9.89 12.84
CA ASN A 225 8.80 11.34 13.09
C ASN A 225 10.21 11.95 12.95
N GLU A 226 10.30 13.28 12.93
CA GLU A 226 11.57 14.04 12.82
C GLU A 226 12.62 13.57 13.85
N ASP A 227 12.17 13.29 15.08
CA ASP A 227 13.02 12.82 16.18
C ASP A 227 13.34 11.31 16.13
N LYS A 228 12.82 10.57 15.14
CA LYS A 228 12.90 9.10 15.00
C LYS A 228 12.35 8.27 16.18
N ARG A 229 11.71 8.89 17.17
CA ARG A 229 11.21 8.22 18.40
C ARG A 229 9.79 7.67 18.30
N MET A 230 9.07 7.98 17.22
CA MET A 230 7.66 7.63 17.06
C MET A 230 7.43 7.12 15.64
N VAL A 231 6.68 6.03 15.54
CA VAL A 231 6.22 5.47 14.26
C VAL A 231 4.93 6.18 13.83
N LEU A 232 4.92 6.70 12.60
CA LEU A 232 3.79 7.37 11.97
C LEU A 232 3.03 6.43 11.04
N SER A 233 1.73 6.66 10.89
CA SER A 233 0.92 5.98 9.87
C SER A 233 1.10 6.61 8.47
N TYR A 234 0.78 5.86 7.42
CA TYR A 234 0.69 6.41 6.06
C TYR A 234 -0.34 7.55 5.96
N LEU A 235 -1.40 7.51 6.79
CA LEU A 235 -2.43 8.56 6.87
C LEU A 235 -1.90 9.89 7.44
N HIS A 236 -0.71 9.92 8.04
CA HIS A 236 -0.18 11.14 8.66
C HIS A 236 -0.07 12.31 7.67
N LYS A 237 0.25 12.02 6.41
CA LYS A 237 0.34 13.03 5.34
C LYS A 237 -1.02 13.66 5.00
N ALA A 238 -2.11 12.92 5.21
CA ALA A 238 -3.47 13.33 4.89
C ALA A 238 -4.14 14.13 6.03
N ILE A 239 -3.54 14.22 7.23
CA ILE A 239 -4.13 14.94 8.38
C ILE A 239 -4.51 16.38 7.99
N LYS A 240 -3.57 17.12 7.41
CA LYS A 240 -3.79 18.53 7.09
C LYS A 240 -4.78 18.69 5.93
N PRO A 241 -4.62 18.00 4.78
CA PRO A 241 -5.60 18.06 3.68
C PRO A 241 -7.02 17.71 4.10
N ILE A 242 -7.25 16.65 4.88
CA ILE A 242 -8.60 16.25 5.32
C ILE A 242 -9.25 17.35 6.16
N ASN A 243 -8.53 17.88 7.14
CA ASN A 243 -9.09 18.93 8.00
C ASN A 243 -9.37 20.22 7.21
N GLN A 244 -8.53 20.55 6.22
CA GLN A 244 -8.76 21.70 5.34
C GLN A 244 -9.95 21.49 4.42
N LEU A 245 -10.09 20.30 3.83
CA LEU A 245 -11.22 19.95 2.97
C LEU A 245 -12.54 20.08 3.75
N ARG A 246 -12.62 19.48 4.93
CA ARG A 246 -13.80 19.56 5.80
C ARG A 246 -14.16 21.01 6.16
N MET A 247 -13.16 21.79 6.60
CA MET A 247 -13.40 23.20 6.94
C MET A 247 -13.92 23.99 5.75
N ILE A 248 -13.47 23.70 4.53
CA ILE A 248 -13.91 24.39 3.32
C ILE A 248 -15.29 23.90 2.88
N GLU A 249 -15.57 22.60 2.90
CA GLU A 249 -16.89 22.04 2.62
C GLU A 249 -17.95 22.64 3.55
N ASP A 250 -17.69 22.64 4.86
CA ASP A 250 -18.57 23.25 5.85
C ASP A 250 -18.71 24.75 5.60
N SER A 251 -17.61 25.44 5.28
CA SER A 251 -17.63 26.88 5.00
C SER A 251 -18.41 27.22 3.73
N VAL A 252 -18.33 26.40 2.68
CA VAL A 252 -19.09 26.57 1.43
C VAL A 252 -20.57 26.36 1.70
N VAL A 253 -20.94 25.34 2.49
CA VAL A 253 -22.32 25.13 2.90
C VAL A 253 -22.84 26.31 3.73
N ILE A 254 -22.07 26.77 4.72
CA ILE A 254 -22.42 27.94 5.55
C ILE A 254 -22.49 29.21 4.71
N TYR A 255 -21.55 29.43 3.78
CA TYR A 255 -21.55 30.60 2.90
C TYR A 255 -22.80 30.59 2.02
N ARG A 256 -23.11 29.46 1.39
CA ARG A 256 -24.33 29.29 0.58
C ARG A 256 -25.59 29.47 1.41
N ILE A 257 -25.71 28.85 2.59
CA ILE A 257 -26.90 28.99 3.44
C ILE A 257 -27.03 30.41 4.01
N SER A 258 -25.94 31.06 4.39
CA SER A 258 -25.95 32.40 5.00
C SER A 258 -26.14 33.53 4.00
N ARG A 259 -25.73 33.34 2.73
CA ARG A 259 -25.83 34.34 1.66
C ARG A 259 -26.87 34.02 0.58
N ALA A 260 -27.44 32.81 0.56
CA ALA A 260 -28.63 32.49 -0.24
C ALA A 260 -29.84 33.38 0.11
N PRO A 261 -30.13 33.69 1.40
CA PRO A 261 -31.16 34.66 1.70
C PRO A 261 -30.62 36.08 1.48
N GLU A 262 -31.39 36.88 0.73
CA GLU A 262 -31.18 38.32 0.64
C GLU A 262 -31.24 38.94 2.04
N ARG A 263 -30.19 39.68 2.43
CA ARG A 263 -30.22 40.43 3.68
C ARG A 263 -31.13 41.64 3.51
N ARG A 264 -32.03 41.87 4.45
CA ARG A 264 -33.00 42.96 4.36
C ARG A 264 -32.69 44.01 5.40
N ILE A 265 -32.75 45.27 4.98
CA ILE A 265 -32.76 46.41 5.89
C ILE A 265 -34.21 46.89 5.94
N PHE A 266 -34.83 46.74 7.10
CA PHE A 266 -36.15 47.25 7.41
C PHE A 266 -36.02 48.66 7.96
N TYR A 267 -36.39 49.64 7.17
CA TYR A 267 -36.58 51.00 7.65
C TYR A 267 -38.00 51.11 8.18
N ILE A 268 -38.15 51.25 9.50
CA ILE A 268 -39.47 51.39 10.14
C ILE A 268 -39.68 52.84 10.52
N ASP A 269 -40.80 53.39 10.06
CA ASP A 269 -41.24 54.70 10.51
C ASP A 269 -41.79 54.59 11.94
N VAL A 270 -41.15 55.31 12.87
CA VAL A 270 -41.59 55.37 14.28
C VAL A 270 -42.42 56.63 14.57
N GLY A 271 -42.70 57.45 13.55
CA GLY A 271 -43.43 58.71 13.67
C GLY A 271 -42.84 59.65 14.73
N ASN A 272 -43.71 60.40 15.41
CA ASN A 272 -43.32 61.30 16.49
C ASN A 272 -43.29 60.63 17.88
N LEU A 273 -43.05 59.31 17.95
CA LEU A 273 -42.98 58.60 19.22
C LEU A 273 -41.73 59.02 20.03
N PRO A 274 -41.84 59.20 21.36
CA PRO A 274 -40.68 59.38 22.23
C PRO A 274 -39.70 58.20 22.10
N LYS A 275 -38.39 58.45 22.24
CA LYS A 275 -37.32 57.46 22.00
C LYS A 275 -37.59 56.10 22.65
N GLN A 276 -38.01 56.07 23.92
CA GLN A 276 -38.32 54.83 24.64
C GLN A 276 -39.47 54.03 24.02
N LYS A 277 -40.54 54.70 23.57
CA LYS A 277 -41.69 54.04 22.92
C LYS A 277 -41.37 53.60 21.50
N ALA A 278 -40.52 54.36 20.80
CA ALA A 278 -40.04 53.99 19.47
C ALA A 278 -39.17 52.72 19.50
N GLU A 279 -38.29 52.59 20.50
CA GLU A 279 -37.49 51.37 20.71
C GLU A 279 -38.36 50.16 21.08
N GLN A 280 -39.41 50.36 21.88
CA GLN A 280 -40.36 49.30 22.22
C GLN A 280 -41.16 48.84 21.00
N TYR A 281 -41.69 49.77 20.21
CA TYR A 281 -42.39 49.47 18.96
C TYR A 281 -41.49 48.72 17.96
N LEU A 282 -40.22 49.13 17.84
CA LEU A 282 -39.23 48.45 17.02
C LEU A 282 -38.99 47.00 17.48
N LYS A 283 -38.84 46.77 18.79
CA LYS A 283 -38.68 45.43 19.38
C LYS A 283 -39.90 44.54 19.14
N ASP A 284 -41.11 45.09 19.22
CA ASP A 284 -42.36 44.36 18.99
C ASP A 284 -42.54 43.93 17.54
N ILE A 285 -42.07 44.74 16.58
CA ILE A 285 -42.06 44.38 15.16
C ILE A 285 -40.94 43.36 14.88
N MET A 286 -39.74 43.59 15.43
CA MET A 286 -38.60 42.67 15.29
C MET A 286 -38.99 41.26 15.76
N THR A 287 -39.66 41.13 16.91
CA THR A 287 -40.06 39.83 17.46
C THR A 287 -41.11 39.12 16.59
N ARG A 288 -42.00 39.88 15.94
CA ARG A 288 -43.08 39.33 15.08
C ARG A 288 -42.59 38.81 13.74
N TYR A 289 -41.58 39.44 13.15
CA TYR A 289 -41.10 39.14 11.79
C TYR A 289 -39.71 38.49 11.76
N LYS A 290 -39.16 38.08 12.91
CA LYS A 290 -37.89 37.38 12.99
C LYS A 290 -38.04 35.93 12.51
N ASN A 291 -37.53 35.64 11.31
CA ASN A 291 -37.32 34.27 10.86
C ASN A 291 -36.01 33.72 11.42
N LYS A 292 -36.01 32.45 11.81
CA LYS A 292 -34.85 31.81 12.42
C LYS A 292 -34.59 30.44 11.81
N LEU A 293 -33.44 30.33 11.16
CA LEU A 293 -32.89 29.07 10.70
C LEU A 293 -31.50 28.96 11.31
N VAL A 294 -31.23 27.85 12.00
CA VAL A 294 -29.90 27.52 12.54
C VAL A 294 -29.42 26.28 11.81
N TYR A 295 -28.26 26.37 11.17
CA TYR A 295 -27.58 25.22 10.60
C TYR A 295 -26.64 24.63 11.66
N ASP A 296 -26.81 23.36 11.99
CA ASP A 296 -25.87 22.62 12.83
C ASP A 296 -24.79 21.98 11.97
N ALA A 297 -23.57 22.51 12.06
CA ALA A 297 -22.42 22.04 11.28
C ALA A 297 -22.02 20.59 11.60
N ASN A 298 -22.39 20.04 12.76
CA ASN A 298 -22.03 18.67 13.11
C ASN A 298 -23.01 17.63 12.55
N THR A 299 -24.28 18.00 12.36
CA THR A 299 -25.35 17.08 11.93
C THR A 299 -25.85 17.35 10.52
N GLY A 300 -25.56 18.52 9.95
CA GLY A 300 -26.10 18.96 8.66
C GLY A 300 -27.60 19.28 8.72
N GLU A 301 -28.22 19.22 9.90
CA GLU A 301 -29.63 19.54 10.08
C GLU A 301 -29.85 21.06 10.18
N VAL A 302 -30.92 21.53 9.56
CA VAL A 302 -31.42 22.89 9.75
C VAL A 302 -32.50 22.84 10.83
N ARG A 303 -32.21 23.38 12.02
CA ARG A 303 -33.15 23.44 13.15
C ARG A 303 -33.69 24.86 13.32
N ASP A 304 -35.00 25.00 13.46
CA ASP A 304 -35.64 26.24 13.95
C ASP A 304 -35.58 26.27 15.49
N ASP A 305 -34.40 26.51 16.04
CA ASP A 305 -34.25 26.60 17.49
C ASP A 305 -34.42 28.05 17.94
N ARG A 306 -35.56 28.43 18.52
CA ARG A 306 -35.92 29.82 18.90
C ARG A 306 -35.06 30.49 19.98
N LYS A 307 -34.16 29.77 20.69
CA LYS A 307 -33.46 30.30 21.88
C LYS A 307 -32.02 30.86 21.69
N HIS A 308 -31.26 30.43 20.67
CA HIS A 308 -29.86 30.85 20.44
C HIS A 308 -29.70 32.03 19.46
N GLN A 309 -28.74 32.95 19.61
CA GLN A 309 -28.55 34.03 18.61
C GLN A 309 -28.03 33.42 17.27
N SER A 310 -28.61 33.81 16.14
CA SER A 310 -28.26 33.32 14.78
C SER A 310 -27.68 34.45 13.92
N MET A 311 -26.84 34.07 12.96
CA MET A 311 -26.07 34.87 12.00
C MET A 311 -26.90 35.59 10.91
N LEU A 312 -28.24 35.40 10.91
CA LEU A 312 -29.20 36.07 10.02
C LEU A 312 -29.71 37.36 10.67
N GLU A 313 -28.94 38.43 10.58
CA GLU A 313 -29.38 39.73 11.10
C GLU A 313 -29.92 40.58 9.96
N ASP A 314 -31.25 40.57 9.84
CA ASP A 314 -31.97 41.67 9.22
C ASP A 314 -31.70 42.94 10.03
N TYR A 315 -31.36 44.03 9.35
CA TYR A 315 -31.08 45.31 10.02
C TYR A 315 -32.38 46.06 10.23
N TRP A 316 -32.65 46.46 11.47
CA TRP A 316 -33.85 47.22 11.84
C TRP A 316 -33.44 48.64 12.20
N LEU A 317 -33.78 49.61 11.34
CA LEU A 317 -33.39 51.00 11.52
C LEU A 317 -34.64 51.87 11.71
N PRO A 318 -34.80 52.53 12.88
CA PRO A 318 -35.90 53.47 13.08
C PRO A 318 -35.63 54.75 12.29
N ARG A 319 -36.61 55.20 11.50
CA ARG A 319 -36.58 56.52 10.84
C ARG A 319 -37.65 57.43 11.46
N ARG A 320 -37.30 58.71 11.63
CA ARG A 320 -38.23 59.77 12.05
C ARG A 320 -38.45 60.69 10.84
N GLU A 321 -39.71 60.89 10.48
CA GLU A 321 -40.24 61.88 9.52
C GLU A 321 -39.30 62.33 8.38
N GLY A 322 -39.61 61.91 7.15
CA GLY A 322 -38.87 62.31 5.96
C GLY A 322 -39.46 61.82 4.63
N GLY A 323 -40.80 61.70 4.53
CA GLY A 323 -41.53 61.46 3.27
C GLY A 323 -41.36 60.09 2.59
N ARG A 324 -40.44 59.25 3.05
CA ARG A 324 -40.33 57.84 2.64
C ARG A 324 -40.81 56.99 3.81
N GLY A 325 -41.95 56.32 3.64
CA GLY A 325 -42.54 55.44 4.65
C GLY A 325 -41.66 54.22 4.95
N THR A 326 -42.26 53.21 5.59
CA THR A 326 -41.57 51.94 5.87
C THR A 326 -41.14 51.28 4.55
N GLU A 327 -39.83 51.13 4.35
CA GLU A 327 -39.26 50.55 3.13
C GLU A 327 -38.32 49.39 3.49
N ILE A 328 -38.29 48.38 2.63
CA ILE A 328 -37.39 47.23 2.77
C ILE A 328 -36.38 47.34 1.64
N THR A 329 -35.13 47.58 1.97
CA THR A 329 -34.05 47.50 0.98
C THR A 329 -33.36 46.16 1.11
N THR A 330 -33.36 45.38 0.03
CA THR A 330 -32.58 44.16 -0.07
C THR A 330 -31.13 44.53 -0.38
N LEU A 331 -30.20 43.97 0.40
CA LEU A 331 -28.80 43.92 0.01
C LEU A 331 -28.65 42.76 -0.97
N PRO A 332 -27.87 42.91 -2.05
CA PRO A 332 -27.61 41.81 -2.96
C PRO A 332 -27.05 40.62 -2.17
N GLY A 333 -27.52 39.43 -2.49
CA GLY A 333 -26.96 38.19 -1.97
C GLY A 333 -25.47 38.07 -2.32
N GLY A 334 -24.80 37.11 -1.70
CA GLY A 334 -23.43 36.79 -2.10
C GLY A 334 -23.40 36.32 -3.55
N GLU A 335 -22.54 36.89 -4.38
CA GLU A 335 -22.23 36.26 -5.66
C GLU A 335 -21.61 34.88 -5.42
N ASN A 336 -21.92 33.94 -6.31
CA ASN A 336 -21.29 32.62 -6.35
C ASN A 336 -19.82 32.80 -6.72
N LEU A 337 -18.97 33.06 -5.72
CA LEU A 337 -17.52 32.95 -5.85
C LEU A 337 -17.20 31.51 -6.30
N GLY A 338 -16.12 31.33 -7.05
CA GLY A 338 -15.68 30.04 -7.61
C GLY A 338 -15.25 28.96 -6.60
N GLU A 339 -15.90 28.91 -5.44
CA GLU A 339 -15.57 28.11 -4.26
C GLU A 339 -15.61 26.59 -4.52
N LEU A 340 -16.32 26.14 -5.56
CA LEU A 340 -16.30 24.72 -5.95
C LEU A 340 -14.93 24.28 -6.49
N ALA A 341 -14.20 25.17 -7.16
CA ALA A 341 -12.87 24.86 -7.66
C ALA A 341 -11.86 24.69 -6.51
N ASP A 342 -12.06 25.41 -5.40
CA ASP A 342 -11.25 25.27 -4.20
C ASP A 342 -11.51 23.92 -3.53
N VAL A 343 -12.78 23.50 -3.41
CA VAL A 343 -13.14 22.17 -2.90
C VAL A 343 -12.49 21.07 -3.74
N GLU A 344 -12.60 21.15 -5.07
CA GLU A 344 -11.99 20.19 -5.98
C GLU A 344 -10.46 20.16 -5.86
N TYR A 345 -9.81 21.32 -5.67
CA TYR A 345 -8.37 21.40 -5.43
C TYR A 345 -7.97 20.66 -4.14
N PHE A 346 -8.69 20.87 -3.03
CA PHE A 346 -8.39 20.20 -1.76
C PHE A 346 -8.71 18.71 -1.80
N GLN A 347 -9.74 18.30 -2.52
CA GLN A 347 -10.04 16.89 -2.80
C GLN A 347 -8.90 16.24 -3.60
N LYS A 348 -8.48 16.84 -4.73
CA LYS A 348 -7.33 16.37 -5.51
C LYS A 348 -6.04 16.33 -4.69
N LYS A 349 -5.84 17.31 -3.79
CA LYS A 349 -4.68 17.36 -2.88
C LYS A 349 -4.73 16.25 -1.83
N LEU A 350 -5.91 15.90 -1.33
CA LEU A 350 -6.11 14.78 -0.42
C LEU A 350 -5.70 13.46 -1.07
N TYR A 351 -6.22 13.14 -2.26
CA TYR A 351 -5.87 11.92 -2.98
C TYR A 351 -4.37 11.84 -3.30
N LYS A 352 -3.78 12.95 -3.76
CA LYS A 352 -2.32 13.04 -3.96
C LYS A 352 -1.52 12.82 -2.66
N SER A 353 -2.04 13.26 -1.51
CA SER A 353 -1.36 13.07 -0.21
C SER A 353 -1.37 11.61 0.27
N LEU A 354 -2.38 10.84 -0.15
CA LEU A 354 -2.49 9.39 0.05
C LEU A 354 -1.78 8.59 -1.05
N ASN A 355 -1.13 9.26 -2.01
CA ASN A 355 -0.52 8.68 -3.22
C ASN A 355 -1.51 7.96 -4.15
N VAL A 356 -2.81 8.19 -4.02
CA VAL A 356 -3.82 7.62 -4.92
C VAL A 356 -3.83 8.41 -6.24
N PRO A 357 -3.87 7.75 -7.41
CA PRO A 357 -3.96 8.43 -8.70
C PRO A 357 -5.23 9.28 -8.81
N VAL A 358 -5.09 10.51 -9.30
CA VAL A 358 -6.24 11.43 -9.49
C VAL A 358 -7.20 10.92 -10.58
N SER A 359 -6.72 10.10 -11.51
CA SER A 359 -7.54 9.44 -12.53
C SER A 359 -8.65 8.58 -11.94
N ARG A 360 -8.47 8.04 -10.72
CA ARG A 360 -9.50 7.24 -10.03
C ARG A 360 -10.67 8.08 -9.50
N LEU A 361 -10.44 9.39 -9.34
CA LEU A 361 -11.45 10.35 -8.90
C LEU A 361 -12.26 10.94 -10.06
N GLU A 362 -11.64 11.10 -11.23
CA GLU A 362 -12.24 11.74 -12.41
C GLU A 362 -13.08 10.75 -13.26
N SER A 363 -13.94 9.96 -12.61
CA SER A 363 -14.83 8.98 -13.27
C SER A 363 -15.99 9.63 -14.08
N GLU A 364 -16.05 10.95 -14.21
CA GLU A 364 -17.02 11.65 -15.07
C GLU A 364 -16.61 11.70 -16.55
N SER A 365 -15.35 11.43 -16.89
CA SER A 365 -14.98 11.22 -18.29
C SER A 365 -15.32 9.78 -18.67
N GLY A 366 -16.40 9.62 -19.43
CA GLY A 366 -17.02 8.32 -19.74
C GLY A 366 -16.03 7.19 -19.98
N PHE A 367 -16.30 6.05 -19.36
CA PHE A 367 -15.55 4.81 -19.50
C PHE A 367 -15.41 4.42 -20.99
N VAL A 368 -14.30 4.84 -21.63
CA VAL A 368 -13.95 4.43 -22.98
C VAL A 368 -13.28 3.06 -22.88
N LEU A 369 -14.12 2.02 -22.88
CA LEU A 369 -13.72 0.63 -23.05
C LEU A 369 -13.07 0.46 -24.44
N GLY A 370 -11.78 0.75 -24.56
CA GLY A 370 -11.08 0.63 -25.84
C GLY A 370 -9.70 1.30 -25.93
N ARG A 371 -9.29 2.11 -24.95
CA ARG A 371 -7.90 2.59 -24.85
C ARG A 371 -7.39 2.49 -23.42
N ALA A 372 -6.87 1.31 -23.06
CA ALA A 372 -5.95 1.15 -21.94
C ALA A 372 -4.55 1.78 -22.22
N GLN A 373 -4.38 2.43 -23.38
CA GLN A 373 -3.13 3.07 -23.84
C GLN A 373 -2.53 4.11 -22.89
N GLU A 374 -3.26 4.58 -21.89
CA GLU A 374 -2.65 5.31 -20.80
C GLU A 374 -2.54 4.39 -19.58
N ILE A 375 -1.57 3.46 -19.60
CA ILE A 375 -0.86 3.13 -18.36
C ILE A 375 -0.22 4.45 -17.93
N SER A 376 -1.01 5.25 -17.22
CA SER A 376 -0.58 6.56 -16.78
C SER A 376 0.67 6.35 -15.94
N ARG A 377 1.64 7.23 -16.13
CA ARG A 377 2.85 7.28 -15.29
C ARG A 377 2.49 7.23 -13.80
N ASP A 378 1.31 7.75 -13.44
CA ASP A 378 0.83 7.78 -12.07
C ASP A 378 0.32 6.42 -11.59
N GLU A 379 -0.21 5.56 -12.47
CA GLU A 379 -0.58 4.17 -12.15
C GLU A 379 0.67 3.32 -11.88
N VAL A 380 1.73 3.45 -12.70
CA VAL A 380 3.01 2.75 -12.45
C VAL A 380 3.63 3.16 -11.10
N LYS A 381 3.54 4.45 -10.74
CA LYS A 381 3.98 4.92 -9.43
C LYS A 381 3.14 4.33 -8.30
N PHE A 382 1.83 4.16 -8.53
CA PHE A 382 0.92 3.54 -7.58
C PHE A 382 1.25 2.06 -7.37
N THR A 383 1.45 1.28 -8.44
CA THR A 383 1.88 -0.13 -8.31
C THR A 383 3.18 -0.25 -7.51
N ARG A 384 4.19 0.60 -7.79
CA ARG A 384 5.44 0.62 -7.01
C ARG A 384 5.22 1.05 -5.56
N PHE A 385 4.23 1.88 -5.29
CA PHE A 385 3.85 2.25 -3.92
C PHE A 385 3.23 1.05 -3.19
N ILE A 386 2.31 0.33 -3.82
CA ILE A 386 1.70 -0.89 -3.30
C ILE A 386 2.75 -1.98 -3.04
N GLU A 387 3.69 -2.21 -3.96
CA GLU A 387 4.80 -3.15 -3.76
C GLU A 387 5.66 -2.80 -2.54
N ARG A 388 5.91 -1.50 -2.29
CA ARG A 388 6.62 -1.07 -1.07
C ARG A 388 5.81 -1.35 0.18
N LEU A 389 4.49 -1.17 0.14
CA LEU A 389 3.62 -1.51 1.27
C LEU A 389 3.63 -3.02 1.55
N ARG A 390 3.47 -3.85 0.51
CA ARG A 390 3.56 -5.31 0.57
C ARG A 390 4.91 -5.76 1.17
N ASN A 391 6.02 -5.19 0.72
CA ASN A 391 7.35 -5.49 1.26
C ASN A 391 7.50 -5.15 2.74
N ARG A 392 6.87 -4.07 3.22
CA ARG A 392 6.84 -3.76 4.66
C ARG A 392 5.95 -4.73 5.43
N PHE A 393 4.78 -5.05 4.90
CA PHE A 393 3.86 -6.01 5.50
C PHE A 393 4.45 -7.42 5.59
N ASN A 394 5.29 -7.82 4.63
CA ASN A 394 6.01 -9.10 4.63
C ASN A 394 6.87 -9.33 5.90
N HIS A 395 7.25 -8.26 6.63
CA HIS A 395 7.93 -8.42 7.93
C HIS A 395 7.07 -9.15 8.97
N LEU A 396 5.74 -9.03 8.90
CA LEU A 396 4.82 -9.81 9.73
C LEU A 396 4.95 -11.30 9.43
N PHE A 397 4.89 -11.67 8.15
CA PHE A 397 5.03 -13.06 7.70
C PHE A 397 6.41 -13.62 8.04
N ASN A 398 7.47 -12.85 7.82
CA ASN A 398 8.84 -13.24 8.20
C ASN A 398 8.95 -13.52 9.70
N SER A 399 8.39 -12.65 10.55
CA SER A 399 8.44 -12.82 11.99
C SER A 399 7.70 -14.08 12.43
N CYS A 400 6.50 -14.33 11.90
CA CYS A 400 5.73 -15.54 12.20
C CYS A 400 6.42 -16.81 11.68
N LEU A 401 6.95 -16.77 10.45
CA LEU A 401 7.59 -17.90 9.79
C LEU A 401 8.90 -18.28 10.48
N GLU A 402 9.71 -17.29 10.88
CA GLU A 402 10.91 -17.51 11.68
C GLU A 402 10.59 -18.33 12.94
N LYS A 403 9.60 -17.88 13.74
CA LYS A 403 9.29 -18.55 15.00
C LYS A 403 8.70 -19.94 14.76
N GLN A 404 7.81 -20.10 13.78
CA GLN A 404 7.23 -21.40 13.43
C GLN A 404 8.30 -22.42 13.04
N LEU A 405 9.22 -22.04 12.14
CA LEU A 405 10.26 -22.94 11.63
C LEU A 405 11.27 -23.33 12.70
N ILE A 406 11.62 -22.41 13.60
CA ILE A 406 12.52 -22.69 14.72
C ILE A 406 11.83 -23.59 15.76
N LEU A 407 10.57 -23.31 16.11
CA LEU A 407 9.82 -24.11 17.09
C LEU A 407 9.63 -25.56 16.63
N LYS A 408 9.33 -25.76 15.34
CA LYS A 408 9.23 -27.11 14.75
C LYS A 408 10.59 -27.76 14.47
N GLY A 409 11.69 -27.03 14.60
CA GLY A 409 13.05 -27.53 14.39
C GLY A 409 13.39 -27.82 12.92
N VAL A 410 12.74 -27.13 11.97
CA VAL A 410 13.02 -27.26 10.53
C VAL A 410 14.29 -26.49 10.15
N LEU A 411 14.51 -25.32 10.77
CA LEU A 411 15.68 -24.47 10.56
C LEU A 411 16.28 -24.01 11.89
N THR A 412 17.58 -23.74 11.90
CA THR A 412 18.23 -23.04 13.01
C THR A 412 18.16 -21.52 12.82
N LEU A 413 18.42 -20.76 13.91
CA LEU A 413 18.45 -19.29 13.86
C LEU A 413 19.48 -18.75 12.85
N ASN A 414 20.63 -19.43 12.72
CA ASN A 414 21.69 -19.02 11.81
C ASN A 414 21.31 -19.29 10.35
N ASP A 415 20.67 -20.43 10.07
CA ASP A 415 20.19 -20.75 8.73
C ASP A 415 19.12 -19.75 8.29
N TRP A 416 18.17 -19.42 9.18
CA TRP A 416 17.14 -18.42 8.90
C TRP A 416 17.74 -17.07 8.48
N ARG A 417 18.79 -16.60 9.17
CA ARG A 417 19.47 -15.34 8.82
C ARG A 417 20.12 -15.37 7.43
N ALA A 418 20.61 -16.52 6.99
CA ALA A 418 21.16 -16.69 5.64
C ALA A 418 20.08 -16.74 4.56
N ILE A 419 18.89 -17.25 4.91
CA ILE A 419 17.79 -17.49 3.97
C ILE A 419 16.88 -16.27 3.83
N SER A 420 16.62 -15.56 4.94
CA SER A 420 15.66 -14.47 5.04
C SER A 420 15.82 -13.39 3.94
N PRO A 421 17.03 -12.96 3.53
CA PRO A 421 17.18 -11.96 2.47
C PRO A 421 16.76 -12.44 1.07
N ASN A 422 16.80 -13.76 0.83
CA ASN A 422 16.52 -14.36 -0.48
C ASN A 422 15.08 -14.92 -0.58
N LEU A 423 14.28 -14.70 0.47
CA LEU A 423 12.92 -15.18 0.59
C LEU A 423 11.97 -14.10 0.06
N PHE A 424 11.30 -14.39 -1.06
CA PHE A 424 10.39 -13.47 -1.72
C PHE A 424 8.95 -13.95 -1.56
N TYR A 425 8.06 -13.01 -1.28
CA TYR A 425 6.62 -13.26 -1.22
C TYR A 425 5.99 -12.79 -2.53
N GLU A 426 5.28 -13.69 -3.18
CA GLU A 426 4.52 -13.39 -4.39
C GLU A 426 3.08 -13.10 -3.98
N TRP A 427 2.66 -11.88 -4.27
CA TRP A 427 1.31 -11.42 -4.02
C TRP A 427 0.51 -11.58 -5.29
N GLN A 428 -0.72 -12.07 -5.17
CA GLN A 428 -1.63 -12.10 -6.29
C GLN A 428 -1.92 -10.67 -6.78
N SER A 429 -1.90 -10.50 -8.09
CA SER A 429 -2.40 -9.34 -8.78
C SER A 429 -3.77 -9.66 -9.36
N ASP A 430 -4.59 -8.64 -9.62
CA ASP A 430 -5.85 -8.83 -10.33
C ASP A 430 -5.58 -9.51 -11.69
N SER A 431 -6.11 -10.73 -11.84
CA SER A 431 -5.93 -11.56 -13.02
C SER A 431 -6.42 -10.88 -14.28
N HIS A 432 -7.53 -10.13 -14.20
CA HIS A 432 -8.11 -9.50 -15.39
C HIS A 432 -7.28 -8.33 -15.89
N PHE A 433 -6.77 -7.47 -14.99
CA PHE A 433 -5.92 -6.37 -15.39
C PHE A 433 -4.54 -6.84 -15.88
N ALA A 434 -3.97 -7.86 -15.23
CA ALA A 434 -2.72 -8.47 -15.66
C ALA A 434 -2.84 -9.10 -17.07
N GLU A 435 -3.89 -9.89 -17.30
CA GLU A 435 -4.17 -10.52 -18.59
C GLU A 435 -4.40 -9.47 -19.70
N LEU A 436 -5.21 -8.44 -19.43
CA LEU A 436 -5.44 -7.35 -20.38
C LEU A 436 -4.14 -6.63 -20.76
N LYS A 437 -3.30 -6.33 -19.76
CA LYS A 437 -1.99 -5.71 -19.97
C LYS A 437 -1.05 -6.62 -20.77
N GLU A 438 -1.02 -7.92 -20.47
CA GLU A 438 -0.21 -8.89 -21.21
C GLU A 438 -0.68 -9.03 -22.66
N ALA A 439 -1.98 -9.13 -22.89
CA ALA A 439 -2.57 -9.19 -24.22
C ALA A 439 -2.26 -7.92 -25.03
N GLU A 440 -2.35 -6.73 -24.42
CA GLU A 440 -2.00 -5.47 -25.08
C GLU A 440 -0.50 -5.40 -25.40
N MET A 441 0.37 -5.71 -24.43
CA MET A 441 1.82 -5.76 -24.65
C MET A 441 2.20 -6.77 -25.73
N LEU A 442 1.50 -7.91 -25.80
CA LEU A 442 1.71 -8.91 -26.84
C LEU A 442 1.28 -8.36 -28.21
N ASN A 443 0.11 -7.71 -28.29
CA ASN A 443 -0.37 -7.08 -29.51
C ASN A 443 0.59 -5.99 -30.00
N GLU A 444 1.15 -5.15 -29.12
CA GLU A 444 2.16 -4.16 -29.50
C GLU A 444 3.45 -4.79 -30.00
N ARG A 445 3.91 -5.88 -29.37
CA ARG A 445 5.08 -6.65 -29.82
C ARG A 445 4.82 -7.27 -31.20
N LEU A 446 3.65 -7.86 -31.41
CA LEU A 446 3.24 -8.43 -32.69
C LEU A 446 3.07 -7.37 -33.77
N ALA A 447 2.48 -6.22 -33.45
CA ALA A 447 2.38 -5.08 -34.36
C ALA A 447 3.76 -4.53 -34.72
N THR A 448 4.70 -4.50 -33.77
CA THR A 448 6.11 -4.13 -34.04
C THR A 448 6.74 -5.11 -35.03
N LEU A 449 6.47 -6.43 -34.88
CA LEU A 449 6.94 -7.45 -35.82
C LEU A 449 6.28 -7.34 -37.21
N GLN A 450 4.99 -7.07 -37.28
CA GLN A 450 4.27 -6.84 -38.54
C GLN A 450 4.77 -5.57 -39.24
N ASN A 451 5.07 -4.51 -38.49
CA ASN A 451 5.67 -3.29 -39.03
C ASN A 451 7.11 -3.50 -39.50
N MET A 452 7.80 -4.54 -39.02
CA MET A 452 9.07 -5.02 -39.55
C MET A 452 8.89 -5.86 -40.84
N ASN A 453 7.82 -5.61 -41.60
CA ASN A 453 7.28 -6.30 -42.79
C ASN A 453 8.28 -6.82 -43.85
N TYR A 454 9.56 -6.45 -43.78
CA TYR A 454 10.68 -7.07 -44.48
C TYR A 454 11.42 -8.07 -43.58
N ALA A 455 10.68 -8.93 -42.86
CA ALA A 455 11.27 -9.85 -41.91
C ALA A 455 12.33 -10.73 -42.59
N ASP A 456 12.11 -11.22 -43.81
CA ASP A 456 13.11 -12.09 -44.47
C ASP A 456 14.36 -11.33 -44.96
N GLU A 457 14.26 -10.03 -45.26
CA GLU A 457 15.42 -9.23 -45.67
C GLU A 457 16.19 -8.64 -44.49
N ILE A 458 15.55 -8.44 -43.33
CA ILE A 458 16.13 -7.84 -42.11
C ILE A 458 16.58 -8.91 -41.11
N VAL A 459 15.82 -10.01 -41.01
CA VAL A 459 16.08 -11.13 -40.10
C VAL A 459 17.07 -12.09 -40.77
N GLY A 460 18.34 -11.93 -40.39
CA GLY A 460 19.47 -12.65 -41.00
C GLY A 460 20.55 -11.72 -41.56
N THR A 461 20.20 -10.47 -41.88
CA THR A 461 21.16 -9.43 -42.34
C THR A 461 21.47 -8.41 -41.24
N PHE A 462 20.44 -7.86 -40.57
CA PHE A 462 20.59 -6.80 -39.55
C PHE A 462 20.27 -7.28 -38.14
N TYR A 463 19.30 -8.19 -37.97
CA TYR A 463 18.93 -8.76 -36.68
C TYR A 463 18.88 -10.28 -36.74
N SER A 464 19.32 -10.95 -35.67
CA SER A 464 19.19 -12.40 -35.53
C SER A 464 17.79 -12.80 -35.04
N LYS A 465 17.35 -14.02 -35.36
CA LYS A 465 16.10 -14.59 -34.83
C LYS A 465 16.10 -14.60 -33.29
N GLU A 466 17.25 -14.87 -32.69
CA GLU A 466 17.44 -14.83 -31.23
C GLU A 466 17.29 -13.41 -30.66
N PHE A 467 17.80 -12.40 -31.36
CA PHE A 467 17.66 -11.01 -30.95
C PHE A 467 16.18 -10.60 -30.91
N ILE A 468 15.41 -10.97 -31.93
CA ILE A 468 13.98 -10.67 -32.01
C ILE A 468 13.20 -11.34 -30.87
N ARG A 469 13.44 -12.64 -30.67
CA ARG A 469 12.78 -13.42 -29.60
C ARG A 469 13.10 -12.85 -28.21
N LYS A 470 14.35 -12.49 -27.94
CA LYS A 470 14.75 -11.99 -26.61
C LYS A 470 14.46 -10.50 -26.38
N ARG A 471 14.57 -9.65 -27.40
CA ARG A 471 14.45 -8.19 -27.22
C ARG A 471 13.09 -7.64 -27.59
N ILE A 472 12.46 -8.15 -28.65
CA ILE A 472 11.13 -7.70 -29.08
C ILE A 472 10.06 -8.50 -28.35
N LEU A 473 10.10 -9.82 -28.46
CA LEU A 473 9.11 -10.70 -27.81
C LEU A 473 9.34 -10.86 -26.30
N LYS A 474 10.55 -10.55 -25.80
CA LYS A 474 10.96 -10.70 -24.38
C LYS A 474 10.83 -12.11 -23.83
N GLN A 475 11.05 -13.12 -24.66
CA GLN A 475 11.05 -14.51 -24.24
C GLN A 475 12.29 -14.83 -23.40
N THR A 476 12.13 -15.62 -22.35
CA THR A 476 13.25 -16.14 -21.55
C THR A 476 14.00 -17.24 -22.30
N ASN A 477 15.25 -17.53 -21.89
CA ASN A 477 16.03 -18.60 -22.53
C ASN A 477 15.35 -19.97 -22.42
N GLU A 478 14.67 -20.22 -21.30
CA GLU A 478 13.96 -21.46 -21.03
C GLU A 478 12.71 -21.57 -21.93
N GLU A 479 11.95 -20.48 -22.07
CA GLU A 479 10.81 -20.40 -22.98
C GLU A 479 11.21 -20.64 -24.43
N VAL A 480 12.32 -20.05 -24.91
CA VAL A 480 12.77 -20.26 -26.29
C VAL A 480 13.07 -21.73 -26.54
N GLN A 481 13.76 -22.41 -25.63
CA GLN A 481 14.06 -23.84 -25.76
C GLN A 481 12.79 -24.70 -25.71
N LEU A 482 11.83 -24.33 -24.87
CA LEU A 482 10.57 -25.05 -24.73
C LEU A 482 9.70 -24.88 -25.99
N ILE A 483 9.60 -23.66 -26.51
CA ILE A 483 8.88 -23.34 -27.75
C ILE A 483 9.54 -24.03 -28.94
N ASP A 484 10.86 -24.03 -29.04
CA ASP A 484 11.57 -24.72 -30.13
C ASP A 484 11.32 -26.23 -30.08
N ARG A 485 11.34 -26.86 -28.90
CA ARG A 485 10.95 -28.28 -28.75
C ARG A 485 9.49 -28.53 -29.13
N GLN A 486 8.58 -27.62 -28.80
CA GLN A 486 7.18 -27.73 -29.18
C GLN A 486 7.00 -27.63 -30.69
N ILE A 487 7.68 -26.68 -31.34
CA ILE A 487 7.67 -26.51 -32.80
C ILE A 487 8.26 -27.74 -33.49
N GLU A 488 9.36 -28.31 -32.98
CA GLU A 488 9.94 -29.55 -33.50
C GLU A 488 8.94 -30.72 -33.38
N ALA A 489 8.29 -30.87 -32.22
CA ALA A 489 7.27 -31.90 -32.02
C ALA A 489 6.03 -31.70 -32.92
N GLU A 490 5.62 -30.44 -33.16
CA GLU A 490 4.54 -30.10 -34.09
C GLU A 490 4.92 -30.39 -35.55
N ALA A 491 6.17 -30.11 -35.94
CA ALA A 491 6.69 -30.42 -37.27
C ALA A 491 6.81 -31.93 -37.52
N GLU A 492 7.18 -32.71 -36.50
CA GLU A 492 7.19 -34.17 -36.57
C GLU A 492 5.78 -34.78 -36.58
N ALA A 493 4.80 -34.10 -35.97
CA ALA A 493 3.40 -34.52 -35.94
C ALA A 493 2.58 -34.05 -37.16
N ALA A 494 3.09 -33.09 -37.94
CA ALA A 494 2.45 -32.64 -39.17
C ALA A 494 2.51 -33.76 -40.24
N PRO A 495 1.38 -34.15 -40.87
CA PRO A 495 1.43 -35.02 -42.04
C PRO A 495 2.23 -34.33 -43.15
N PRO A 496 2.99 -35.06 -43.97
CA PRO A 496 3.79 -34.45 -45.03
C PRO A 496 2.87 -33.63 -45.92
N GLU A 497 3.12 -32.32 -46.00
CA GLU A 497 2.52 -31.47 -47.02
C GLU A 497 2.82 -32.13 -48.37
N GLU A 498 1.78 -32.51 -49.11
CA GLU A 498 1.94 -32.90 -50.51
C GLU A 498 2.57 -31.69 -51.20
N GLU A 499 3.86 -31.80 -51.50
CA GLU A 499 4.53 -30.90 -52.43
C GLU A 499 3.64 -30.83 -53.67
N GLU A 500 2.94 -29.71 -53.88
CA GLU A 500 2.45 -29.36 -55.19
C GLU A 500 3.69 -29.37 -56.08
N GLU A 501 3.90 -30.47 -56.80
CA GLU A 501 4.93 -30.61 -57.81
C GLU A 501 4.73 -29.46 -58.78
N SER A 502 5.45 -28.35 -58.56
CA SER A 502 5.67 -27.36 -59.57
C SER A 502 6.31 -28.13 -60.73
N PHE A 503 5.52 -28.36 -61.78
CA PHE A 503 5.93 -29.03 -62.99
C PHE A 503 7.08 -28.24 -63.62
N VAL A 504 8.30 -28.58 -63.23
CA VAL A 504 9.52 -28.16 -63.91
C VAL A 504 9.81 -29.26 -64.93
N PRO A 505 9.66 -29.03 -66.24
CA PRO A 505 9.99 -30.04 -67.23
C PRO A 505 11.48 -30.40 -67.07
N LYS A 506 11.76 -31.69 -66.83
CA LYS A 506 13.11 -32.25 -66.75
C LYS A 506 13.88 -31.90 -68.03
N GLN A 507 14.77 -30.91 -67.97
CA GLN A 507 15.92 -30.88 -68.86
C GLN A 507 16.93 -31.90 -68.32
N ASP A 508 16.63 -33.17 -68.60
CA ASP A 508 17.53 -34.26 -68.31
C ASP A 508 18.83 -34.12 -69.11
N LYS A 509 19.88 -34.61 -68.46
CA LYS A 509 21.30 -34.62 -68.82
C LYS A 509 21.62 -35.39 -70.11
N PHE A 510 20.89 -35.19 -71.19
CA PHE A 510 21.17 -35.80 -72.51
C PHE A 510 22.45 -35.26 -73.16
N MET A 511 22.95 -34.09 -72.76
CA MET A 511 24.08 -33.45 -73.44
C MET A 511 25.47 -33.94 -72.99
N LYS A 512 25.61 -34.79 -71.95
CA LYS A 512 26.95 -35.29 -71.52
C LYS A 512 27.23 -36.74 -71.90
N GLU A 513 26.21 -37.58 -72.08
CA GLU A 513 26.39 -38.96 -72.56
C GLU A 513 26.50 -39.03 -74.09
N ASP A 514 25.77 -38.19 -74.82
CA ASP A 514 25.86 -38.11 -76.30
C ASP A 514 27.23 -37.59 -76.80
N ILE A 515 27.91 -36.74 -76.04
CA ILE A 515 29.26 -36.26 -76.38
C ILE A 515 30.30 -37.37 -76.17
N LYS A 516 30.09 -38.25 -75.18
CA LYS A 516 31.01 -39.35 -74.88
C LYS A 516 30.87 -40.47 -75.92
N LEU A 517 29.63 -40.83 -76.27
CA LEU A 517 29.32 -41.80 -77.33
C LEU A 517 29.79 -41.34 -78.72
N LYS A 518 29.63 -40.05 -79.07
CA LYS A 518 30.17 -39.51 -80.33
C LYS A 518 31.70 -39.51 -80.38
N LYS A 519 32.37 -39.34 -79.25
CA LYS A 519 33.85 -39.36 -79.18
C LYS A 519 34.37 -40.79 -79.33
N GLU A 520 33.75 -41.75 -78.67
CA GLU A 520 34.07 -43.18 -78.79
C GLU A 520 33.78 -43.72 -80.21
N MET A 521 32.66 -43.32 -80.83
CA MET A 521 32.40 -43.67 -82.23
C MET A 521 33.39 -43.04 -83.23
N ASN A 522 33.85 -41.81 -83.02
CA ASN A 522 34.84 -41.17 -83.88
C ASN A 522 36.23 -41.80 -83.75
N ASP A 523 36.61 -42.25 -82.56
CA ASP A 523 37.89 -42.94 -82.35
C ASP A 523 37.88 -44.35 -82.98
N ILE A 524 36.74 -45.07 -82.93
CA ILE A 524 36.55 -46.33 -83.65
C ILE A 524 36.54 -46.12 -85.17
N MET A 525 35.90 -45.06 -85.67
CA MET A 525 35.86 -44.77 -87.10
C MET A 525 37.25 -44.36 -87.64
N LYS A 526 38.08 -43.69 -86.83
CA LYS A 526 39.47 -43.38 -87.16
C LYS A 526 40.38 -44.61 -87.17
N SER A 527 40.18 -45.58 -86.27
CA SER A 527 40.95 -46.83 -86.30
C SER A 527 40.60 -47.71 -87.50
N VAL A 528 39.33 -47.73 -87.92
CA VAL A 528 38.88 -48.47 -89.12
C VAL A 528 39.37 -47.83 -90.43
N LEU A 529 39.56 -46.50 -90.46
CA LEU A 529 40.09 -45.78 -91.63
C LEU A 529 41.64 -45.76 -91.71
N SER A 530 42.36 -46.24 -90.69
CA SER A 530 43.84 -46.34 -90.70
C SER A 530 44.38 -47.74 -91.04
N GLU A 531 43.51 -48.74 -91.21
CA GLU A 531 43.86 -50.11 -91.66
C GLU A 531 43.24 -50.46 -93.03
N SER A 532 42.91 -49.44 -93.83
CA SER A 532 42.45 -49.56 -95.23
C SER A 532 43.36 -48.82 -96.19
#